data_AF-A0A7R9AQ82-F1
#
_entry.id   AF-A0A7R9AQ82-F1
#
_cell.length_a   1.000
_cell.length_b   1.000
_cell.length_c   1.000
_cell.angle_alpha   90.00
_cell.angle_beta   90.00
_cell.angle_gamma   90.00
#
_symmetry.space_group_name_H-M   'P 1'
#
loop_
_entity.id
_entity.type
_entity.pdbx_description
1 polymer ?
#
loop_
_entity_poly.entity_id
_entity_poly.type
_entity_poly.pdbx_seq_one_letter_code
_entity_poly.pdbx_strand_id
1 'polypeptide(L)'
;MAQRSFLIFQMPLAMQACTAPGILETFNNNLDLLDQIMKCLEAYLESKRVIFPRFYFLSNDELLEILAQVRLARADKKCFDAIARLEFGSHFLVEEETFDEETQGEEEQEEEEDIKKKEEEDHKEEEKEMPMMLLTLDIIAMVSPEGESVNLGKGLRARGNVEDWLGKVEDSMFGSLRRRMHMAMKDHRRRSRKKWILSHPSQVSIPSIQVERMHEKSFIVLTVSQIMWCSKVHAIFNLPTDQEKRDEMVEFENKNFDDLNNLAAMVRGDLEKLQRMVLCSLITVDVHARDIVTELVREKVTSEDNFEWLRQLRYYWDEEHNMCVARMSSATYIYGYEYLGASGKLVITPLTDKCYLCLMGALQLDLGNILRNYTLLFIGRTF
;
A
#
# COMPACT_ATOMS: atom_id res chain seq x y z
N MET A 1 27.30 25.17 -32.32
CA MET A 1 27.69 23.76 -32.11
C MET A 1 27.39 22.87 -33.32
N ALA A 2 26.20 22.90 -33.92
CA ALA A 2 25.80 21.99 -35.02
C ALA A 2 26.74 21.94 -36.25
N GLN A 3 27.32 23.08 -36.68
CA GLN A 3 28.24 23.11 -37.84
C GLN A 3 29.61 22.45 -37.59
N ARG A 4 30.09 22.36 -36.34
CA ARG A 4 31.41 21.78 -36.01
C ARG A 4 31.33 20.30 -35.66
N SER A 5 30.21 19.83 -35.10
CA SER A 5 29.94 18.40 -34.90
C SER A 5 29.79 17.65 -36.23
N PHE A 6 29.30 18.32 -37.28
CA PHE A 6 29.19 17.79 -38.63
C PHE A 6 30.55 17.47 -39.28
N LEU A 7 31.60 18.23 -38.93
CA LEU A 7 32.97 18.04 -39.42
C LEU A 7 33.63 16.75 -38.91
N ILE A 8 33.34 16.35 -37.67
CA ILE A 8 33.88 15.10 -37.08
C ILE A 8 33.25 13.87 -37.73
N PHE A 9 31.95 13.93 -38.06
CA PHE A 9 31.25 12.84 -38.73
C PHE A 9 31.67 12.68 -40.21
N GLN A 10 32.19 13.73 -40.83
CA GLN A 10 32.69 13.71 -42.21
C GLN A 10 34.19 13.36 -42.34
N MET A 11 34.94 13.29 -41.23
CA MET A 11 36.38 13.00 -41.23
C MET A 11 36.69 11.66 -40.53
N PRO A 12 36.79 10.53 -41.25
CA PRO A 12 37.01 9.21 -40.65
C PRO A 12 38.43 9.01 -40.08
N LEU A 13 39.37 9.91 -40.37
CA LEU A 13 40.77 9.82 -39.93
C LEU A 13 40.96 10.53 -38.58
N ALA A 14 41.16 9.73 -37.52
CA ALA A 14 41.31 10.20 -36.13
C ALA A 14 42.37 11.31 -35.96
N MET A 15 43.50 11.22 -36.66
CA MET A 15 44.57 12.23 -36.58
C MET A 15 44.14 13.60 -37.11
N GLN A 16 43.33 13.65 -38.17
CA GLN A 16 42.85 14.91 -38.74
C GLN A 16 41.72 15.53 -37.90
N ALA A 17 40.86 14.69 -37.32
CA ALA A 17 39.81 15.15 -36.42
C ALA A 17 40.37 15.70 -35.08
N CYS A 18 41.37 15.02 -34.49
CA CYS A 18 41.96 15.42 -33.20
C CYS A 18 42.90 16.63 -33.29
N THR A 19 43.42 16.98 -34.46
CA THR A 19 44.33 18.13 -34.66
C THR A 19 43.62 19.37 -35.20
N ALA A 20 42.29 19.34 -35.32
CA ALA A 20 41.51 20.49 -35.76
C ALA A 20 41.72 21.70 -34.81
N PRO A 21 42.01 22.90 -35.35
CA PRO A 21 42.32 24.07 -34.53
C PRO A 21 41.11 24.49 -33.67
N GLY A 22 41.37 24.80 -32.40
CA GLY A 22 40.36 25.26 -31.45
C GLY A 22 39.47 24.14 -30.87
N ILE A 23 39.73 22.87 -31.18
CA ILE A 23 38.94 21.75 -30.66
C ILE A 23 39.18 21.55 -29.15
N LEU A 24 40.43 21.67 -28.70
CA LEU A 24 40.80 21.54 -27.29
C LEU A 24 40.15 22.63 -26.43
N GLU A 25 40.19 23.89 -26.88
CA GLU A 25 39.53 25.00 -26.20
C GLU A 25 38.01 24.80 -26.14
N THR A 26 37.41 24.30 -27.22
CA THR A 26 35.98 23.98 -27.25
C THR A 26 35.64 22.85 -26.27
N PHE A 27 36.46 21.80 -26.19
CA PHE A 27 36.25 20.70 -25.24
C PHE A 27 36.42 21.17 -23.79
N ASN A 28 37.43 21.97 -23.48
CA ASN A 28 37.60 22.53 -22.14
C ASN A 28 36.42 23.41 -21.74
N ASN A 29 35.96 24.29 -22.63
CA ASN A 29 34.76 25.10 -22.38
C ASN A 29 33.50 24.23 -22.21
N ASN A 30 33.36 23.15 -22.97
CA ASN A 30 32.24 22.21 -22.82
C ASN A 30 32.32 21.44 -21.49
N LEU A 31 33.52 21.08 -21.03
CA LEU A 31 33.72 20.46 -19.72
C LEU A 31 33.32 21.42 -18.60
N ASP A 32 33.74 22.69 -18.66
CA ASP A 32 33.36 23.71 -17.68
C ASP A 32 31.84 23.97 -17.66
N LEU A 33 31.21 23.96 -18.83
CA LEU A 33 29.75 24.06 -18.95
C LEU A 33 29.05 22.82 -18.40
N LEU A 34 29.59 21.63 -18.64
CA LEU A 34 29.04 20.38 -18.11
C LEU A 34 29.09 20.37 -16.59
N ASP A 35 30.20 20.80 -15.99
CA ASP A 35 30.34 20.91 -14.54
C ASP A 35 29.34 21.92 -13.94
N GLN A 36 29.10 23.05 -14.61
CA GLN A 36 28.07 24.01 -14.18
C GLN A 36 26.67 23.42 -14.27
N ILE A 37 26.34 22.72 -15.36
CA ILE A 37 25.06 22.05 -15.53
C ILE A 37 24.86 20.99 -14.44
N MET A 38 25.90 20.18 -14.14
CA MET A 38 25.84 19.18 -13.09
C MET A 38 25.56 19.80 -11.71
N LYS A 39 26.25 20.89 -11.35
CA LYS A 39 26.00 21.60 -10.08
C LYS A 39 24.59 22.17 -9.99
N CYS A 40 24.10 22.80 -11.06
CA CYS A 40 22.73 23.31 -11.11
C CYS A 40 21.70 22.19 -11.00
N LEU A 41 21.96 21.05 -11.64
CA LEU A 41 21.10 19.89 -11.58
C LEU A 41 21.06 19.28 -10.17
N GLU A 42 22.22 19.13 -9.51
CA GLU A 42 22.28 18.65 -8.12
C GLU A 42 21.51 19.57 -7.17
N ALA A 43 21.68 20.89 -7.28
CA ALA A 43 20.94 21.85 -6.48
C ALA A 43 19.41 21.76 -6.74
N TYR A 44 19.01 21.56 -8.00
CA TYR A 44 17.61 21.36 -8.36
C TYR A 44 17.05 20.06 -7.75
N LEU A 45 17.75 18.93 -7.87
CA LEU A 45 17.32 17.66 -7.30
C LEU A 45 17.24 17.72 -5.76
N GLU A 46 18.17 18.42 -5.12
CA GLU A 46 18.13 18.61 -3.66
C GLU A 46 16.90 19.42 -3.24
N SER A 47 16.52 20.46 -4.00
CA SER A 47 15.29 21.21 -3.74
C SER A 47 14.04 20.33 -3.80
N LYS A 48 14.01 19.32 -4.69
CA LYS A 48 12.91 18.35 -4.79
C LYS A 48 12.93 17.34 -3.65
N ARG A 49 14.11 16.91 -3.19
CA ARG A 49 14.26 16.00 -2.03
C ARG A 49 13.78 16.62 -0.72
N VAL A 50 13.97 17.92 -0.53
CA VAL A 50 13.46 18.62 0.66
C VAL A 50 11.94 18.64 0.69
N ILE A 51 11.26 18.75 -0.47
CA ILE A 51 9.80 18.75 -0.56
C ILE A 51 9.24 17.36 -0.28
N PHE A 52 9.89 16.32 -0.80
CA PHE A 52 9.49 14.93 -0.59
C PHE A 52 10.68 14.07 -0.13
N PRO A 53 10.87 13.91 1.20
CA PRO A 53 12.05 13.25 1.77
C PRO A 53 12.27 11.80 1.32
N ARG A 54 11.24 11.10 0.82
CA ARG A 54 11.42 9.75 0.28
C ARG A 54 12.32 9.71 -0.96
N PHE A 55 12.55 10.84 -1.64
CA PHE A 55 13.51 10.93 -2.75
C PHE A 55 14.98 10.83 -2.31
N TYR A 56 15.29 10.89 -1.01
CA TYR A 56 16.65 10.58 -0.53
C TYR A 56 17.02 9.09 -0.70
N PHE A 57 16.04 8.19 -0.88
CA PHE A 57 16.28 6.77 -1.13
C PHE A 57 16.52 6.43 -2.62
N LEU A 58 16.40 7.41 -3.51
CA LEU A 58 16.59 7.26 -4.95
C LEU A 58 17.96 7.77 -5.40
N SER A 59 18.54 7.09 -6.39
CA SER A 59 19.70 7.64 -7.10
C SER A 59 19.29 8.88 -7.92
N ASN A 60 20.26 9.71 -8.29
CA ASN A 60 19.98 10.90 -9.12
C ASN A 60 19.35 10.51 -10.47
N ASP A 61 19.81 9.42 -11.08
CA ASP A 61 19.30 8.93 -12.37
C ASP A 61 17.84 8.46 -12.25
N GLU A 62 17.50 7.75 -11.17
CA GLU A 62 16.13 7.30 -10.90
C GLU A 62 15.19 8.49 -10.64
N LEU A 63 15.64 9.46 -9.85
CA LEU A 63 14.86 10.66 -9.58
C LEU A 63 14.62 11.48 -10.87
N LEU A 64 15.61 11.57 -11.75
CA LEU A 64 15.47 12.22 -13.05
C LEU A 64 14.46 11.52 -13.95
N GLU A 65 14.46 10.19 -13.99
CA GLU A 65 13.48 9.41 -14.75
C GLU A 65 12.06 9.66 -14.24
N ILE A 66 11.87 9.69 -12.93
CA ILE A 66 10.60 9.99 -12.28
C ILE A 66 10.14 11.42 -12.59
N LEU A 67 11.04 12.40 -12.52
CA LEU A 67 10.71 13.80 -12.82
C LEU A 67 10.44 14.05 -14.31
N ALA A 68 11.04 13.24 -15.20
CA ALA A 68 10.79 13.30 -16.63
C ALA A 68 9.45 12.65 -17.03
N GLN A 69 9.01 11.61 -16.30
CA GLN A 69 7.76 10.91 -16.56
C GLN A 69 6.59 11.53 -15.77
N VAL A 70 5.66 12.20 -16.46
CA VAL A 70 4.44 12.75 -15.84
C VAL A 70 3.52 11.64 -15.28
N ARG A 71 3.65 10.41 -15.78
CA ARG A 71 2.84 9.25 -15.38
C ARG A 71 3.75 8.15 -14.83
N LEU A 72 3.78 8.01 -13.50
CA LEU A 72 4.36 6.84 -12.87
C LEU A 72 3.41 5.65 -13.08
N ALA A 73 3.65 4.85 -14.12
CA ALA A 73 2.91 3.60 -14.33
C ALA A 73 3.25 2.54 -13.25
N ARG A 74 4.42 2.67 -12.62
CA ARG A 74 4.91 1.81 -11.54
C ARG A 74 5.35 2.69 -10.40
N ALA A 75 4.86 2.40 -9.19
CA ALA A 75 5.43 2.99 -8.00
C ALA A 75 6.77 2.32 -7.75
N ASP A 76 7.86 3.08 -7.72
CA ASP A 76 9.15 2.51 -7.41
C ASP A 76 9.16 2.02 -5.97
N LYS A 77 9.46 0.72 -5.80
CA LYS A 77 9.55 0.05 -4.50
C LYS A 77 10.50 0.74 -3.52
N LYS A 78 11.41 1.57 -4.03
CA LYS A 78 12.35 2.38 -3.24
C LYS A 78 11.68 3.56 -2.52
N CYS A 79 10.61 4.14 -3.10
CA CYS A 79 9.84 5.20 -2.44
C CYS A 79 8.72 4.65 -1.57
N PHE A 80 8.09 3.54 -1.99
CA PHE A 80 7.02 2.89 -1.27
C PHE A 80 7.28 1.38 -1.19
N ASP A 81 7.57 0.86 0.00
CA ASP A 81 7.99 -0.55 0.14
C ASP A 81 6.90 -1.54 -0.33
N ALA A 82 5.62 -1.24 -0.05
CA ALA A 82 4.53 -2.15 -0.35
C ALA A 82 3.51 -1.67 -1.40
N ILE A 83 3.79 -0.59 -2.13
CA ILE A 83 2.98 -0.20 -3.29
C ILE A 83 3.66 -0.74 -4.55
N ALA A 84 3.04 -1.70 -5.23
CA ALA A 84 3.53 -2.21 -6.52
C ALA A 84 3.08 -1.33 -7.68
N ARG A 85 1.83 -0.85 -7.64
CA ARG A 85 1.27 0.04 -8.67
C ARG A 85 0.14 0.89 -8.11
N LEU A 86 -0.09 2.03 -8.76
CA LEU A 86 -1.27 2.85 -8.57
C LEU A 86 -2.30 2.51 -9.65
N GLU A 87 -3.56 2.35 -9.24
CA GLU A 87 -4.68 2.10 -10.14
C GLU A 87 -5.27 3.45 -10.57
N PHE A 88 -5.30 3.68 -11.88
CA PHE A 88 -5.85 4.89 -12.48
C PHE A 88 -7.26 4.62 -13.01
N GLY A 89 -8.15 5.60 -12.88
CA GLY A 89 -9.50 5.50 -13.42
C GLY A 89 -9.51 5.42 -14.93
N SER A 90 -10.51 4.73 -15.47
CA SER A 90 -10.80 4.68 -16.91
C SER A 90 -12.08 5.43 -17.21
N HIS A 91 -12.09 6.22 -18.27
CA HIS A 91 -13.32 6.75 -18.85
C HIS A 91 -13.59 6.00 -20.16
N PHE A 92 -14.78 5.43 -20.30
CA PHE A 92 -15.24 4.97 -21.60
C PHE A 92 -15.69 6.22 -22.37
N LEU A 93 -15.08 6.49 -23.52
CA LEU A 93 -15.75 7.35 -24.48
C LEU A 93 -16.85 6.47 -25.09
N VAL A 94 -18.09 6.70 -24.67
CA VAL A 94 -19.21 6.38 -25.53
C VAL A 94 -19.13 7.46 -26.61
N GLU A 95 -18.86 7.07 -27.84
CA GLU A 95 -19.18 7.94 -28.96
C GLU A 95 -20.69 8.20 -28.84
N GLU A 96 -21.06 9.40 -28.42
CA GLU A 96 -22.42 9.86 -28.64
C GLU A 96 -22.57 9.92 -30.15
N GLU A 97 -23.19 8.88 -30.73
CA GLU A 97 -23.79 9.01 -32.04
C GLU A 97 -24.70 10.24 -31.96
N THR A 98 -24.28 11.30 -32.63
CA THR A 98 -25.11 12.47 -32.87
C THR A 98 -26.30 11.98 -33.68
N PHE A 99 -27.41 11.75 -32.98
CA PHE A 99 -28.70 11.52 -33.59
C PHE A 99 -29.15 12.87 -34.15
N ASP A 100 -28.82 13.13 -35.42
CA ASP A 100 -29.31 14.30 -36.14
C ASP A 100 -30.82 14.14 -36.36
N GLU A 101 -31.60 14.83 -35.53
CA GLU A 101 -33.03 15.04 -35.75
C GLU A 101 -33.25 16.00 -36.94
N GLU A 102 -34.04 15.49 -37.89
CA GLU A 102 -34.95 16.21 -38.79
C GLU A 102 -34.39 17.07 -39.94
N THR A 103 -34.64 16.61 -41.16
CA THR A 103 -35.25 17.47 -42.19
C THR A 103 -36.23 16.66 -43.05
N GLN A 104 -37.48 17.12 -43.09
CA GLN A 104 -38.59 16.58 -43.89
C GLN A 104 -38.55 17.08 -45.36
N GLY A 105 -39.17 16.29 -46.26
CA GLY A 105 -39.64 16.65 -47.62
C GLY A 105 -38.74 16.14 -48.75
N GLU A 106 -39.17 15.55 -49.86
CA GLU A 106 -40.46 15.27 -50.52
C GLU A 106 -40.19 14.07 -51.48
N GLU A 107 -40.99 13.00 -51.41
CA GLU A 107 -41.90 12.46 -52.45
C GLU A 107 -41.37 12.13 -53.88
N GLU A 108 -41.61 10.86 -54.27
CA GLU A 108 -42.01 10.26 -55.58
C GLU A 108 -41.18 8.99 -55.91
N GLN A 109 -41.70 7.80 -55.57
CA GLN A 109 -42.45 6.84 -56.43
C GLN A 109 -41.63 6.19 -57.57
N GLU A 110 -41.38 4.88 -57.47
CA GLU A 110 -41.97 3.86 -58.34
C GLU A 110 -41.63 2.43 -57.87
N GLU A 111 -42.61 1.54 -58.05
CA GLU A 111 -42.70 0.15 -57.60
C GLU A 111 -41.89 -0.82 -58.50
N GLU A 112 -41.37 -1.91 -57.95
CA GLU A 112 -41.81 -3.29 -58.23
C GLU A 112 -40.74 -4.37 -57.94
N GLU A 113 -41.21 -5.34 -57.17
CA GLU A 113 -40.99 -6.79 -57.26
C GLU A 113 -39.69 -7.49 -56.83
N ASP A 114 -40.00 -8.59 -56.13
CA ASP A 114 -39.36 -9.90 -56.16
C ASP A 114 -38.36 -10.29 -55.06
N ILE A 115 -38.99 -10.75 -53.96
CA ILE A 115 -38.61 -11.92 -53.17
C ILE A 115 -37.88 -12.97 -54.02
N LYS A 116 -36.57 -13.15 -53.77
CA LYS A 116 -35.89 -14.45 -53.88
C LYS A 116 -34.48 -14.40 -53.28
N LYS A 117 -34.24 -15.39 -52.40
CA LYS A 117 -32.94 -15.87 -51.84
C LYS A 117 -32.39 -14.95 -50.74
N LYS A 118 -32.48 -15.23 -49.43
CA LYS A 118 -32.22 -16.47 -48.67
C LYS A 118 -31.05 -17.28 -49.24
N GLU A 119 -30.00 -17.35 -48.41
CA GLU A 119 -28.70 -18.01 -48.63
C GLU A 119 -27.62 -17.08 -49.20
N GLU A 120 -27.08 -16.23 -48.32
CA GLU A 120 -25.65 -15.89 -48.20
C GLU A 120 -25.46 -15.02 -46.93
N GLU A 121 -25.88 -15.58 -45.79
CA GLU A 121 -25.32 -15.19 -44.48
C GLU A 121 -24.11 -16.11 -44.26
N ASP A 122 -22.91 -15.64 -44.57
CA ASP A 122 -21.72 -16.02 -43.80
C ASP A 122 -20.53 -15.10 -44.15
N HIS A 123 -19.87 -14.64 -43.09
CA HIS A 123 -18.61 -13.88 -43.06
C HIS A 123 -18.63 -12.42 -43.53
N LYS A 124 -19.31 -11.57 -42.75
CA LYS A 124 -18.65 -10.34 -42.27
C LYS A 124 -18.47 -10.49 -40.77
N GLU A 125 -17.25 -10.86 -40.37
CA GLU A 125 -16.80 -10.67 -39.01
C GLU A 125 -16.93 -9.17 -38.73
N GLU A 126 -17.94 -8.78 -37.96
CA GLU A 126 -17.93 -7.51 -37.25
C GLU A 126 -16.72 -7.55 -36.33
N GLU A 127 -15.62 -6.92 -36.77
CA GLU A 127 -14.61 -6.41 -35.85
C GLU A 127 -15.35 -5.45 -34.92
N LYS A 128 -15.86 -5.96 -33.80
CA LYS A 128 -16.19 -5.14 -32.65
C LYS A 128 -14.88 -4.47 -32.23
N GLU A 129 -14.66 -3.25 -32.71
CA GLU A 129 -13.63 -2.38 -32.19
C GLU A 129 -13.83 -2.32 -30.68
N MET A 130 -12.90 -2.93 -29.94
CA MET A 130 -12.86 -2.83 -28.49
C MET A 130 -12.80 -1.33 -28.17
N PRO A 131 -13.72 -0.79 -27.35
CA PRO A 131 -13.72 0.63 -27.03
C PRO A 131 -12.35 1.01 -26.46
N MET A 132 -11.71 2.00 -27.08
CA MET A 132 -10.36 2.44 -26.75
C MET A 132 -10.38 2.99 -25.30
N MET A 133 -9.92 2.17 -24.36
CA MET A 133 -10.00 2.47 -22.94
C MET A 133 -8.94 3.51 -22.58
N LEU A 134 -9.35 4.79 -22.46
CA LEU A 134 -8.44 5.87 -22.14
C LEU A 134 -8.27 5.97 -20.62
N LEU A 135 -7.07 5.66 -20.14
CA LEU A 135 -6.70 5.83 -18.74
C LEU A 135 -6.70 7.34 -18.41
N THR A 136 -7.47 7.71 -17.39
CA THR A 136 -7.49 9.06 -16.81
C THR A 136 -6.27 9.28 -15.92
N LEU A 137 -6.08 10.51 -15.44
CA LEU A 137 -5.05 10.85 -14.45
C LEU A 137 -5.56 10.69 -13.00
N ASP A 138 -6.79 10.20 -12.82
CA ASP A 138 -7.41 10.06 -11.51
C ASP A 138 -6.87 8.79 -10.83
N ILE A 139 -6.20 8.94 -9.68
CA ILE A 139 -5.66 7.83 -8.89
C ILE A 139 -6.78 7.31 -7.99
N ILE A 140 -7.17 6.04 -8.18
CA ILE A 140 -8.28 5.41 -7.48
C ILE A 140 -7.79 4.59 -6.28
N ALA A 141 -6.77 3.76 -6.49
CA ALA A 141 -6.33 2.79 -5.49
C ALA A 141 -4.83 2.54 -5.53
N MET A 142 -4.29 2.05 -4.42
CA MET A 142 -2.93 1.50 -4.31
C MET A 142 -3.01 -0.03 -4.29
N VAL A 143 -2.16 -0.68 -5.07
CA VAL A 143 -2.12 -2.15 -5.18
C VAL A 143 -0.78 -2.65 -4.67
N SER A 144 -0.81 -3.58 -3.72
CA SER A 144 0.38 -4.27 -3.22
C SER A 144 0.94 -5.30 -4.19
N PRO A 145 2.21 -5.73 -4.01
CA PRO A 145 2.78 -6.85 -4.76
C PRO A 145 1.96 -8.15 -4.64
N GLU A 146 1.25 -8.32 -3.53
CA GLU A 146 0.47 -9.52 -3.22
C GLU A 146 -0.96 -9.48 -3.76
N GLY A 147 -1.34 -8.38 -4.43
CA GLY A 147 -2.64 -8.22 -5.06
C GLY A 147 -3.72 -7.60 -4.16
N GLU A 148 -3.40 -7.24 -2.91
CA GLU A 148 -4.31 -6.41 -2.11
C GLU A 148 -4.44 -5.02 -2.74
N SER A 149 -5.67 -4.51 -2.86
CA SER A 149 -5.94 -3.15 -3.35
C SER A 149 -6.63 -2.33 -2.27
N VAL A 150 -6.25 -1.06 -2.12
CA VAL A 150 -6.84 -0.13 -1.16
C VAL A 150 -7.21 1.17 -1.86
N ASN A 151 -8.51 1.47 -1.89
CA ASN A 151 -8.98 2.72 -2.51
C ASN A 151 -8.61 3.93 -1.67
N LEU A 152 -8.08 4.95 -2.35
CA LEU A 152 -7.59 6.20 -1.79
C LEU A 152 -8.69 7.28 -1.70
N GLY A 153 -9.83 7.09 -2.36
CA GLY A 153 -10.97 8.02 -2.33
C GLY A 153 -11.20 8.70 -3.69
N LYS A 154 -11.96 9.81 -3.71
CA LYS A 154 -12.27 10.57 -4.93
C LYS A 154 -11.47 11.86 -4.96
N GLY A 155 -10.97 12.25 -6.14
CA GLY A 155 -10.37 13.57 -6.39
C GLY A 155 -8.84 13.64 -6.37
N LEU A 156 -8.15 12.51 -6.21
CA LEU A 156 -6.69 12.46 -6.32
C LEU A 156 -6.30 12.38 -7.80
N ARG A 157 -5.52 13.35 -8.29
CA ARG A 157 -5.12 13.46 -9.70
C ARG A 157 -3.61 13.58 -9.81
N ALA A 158 -3.01 12.78 -10.70
CA ALA A 158 -1.60 12.89 -11.08
C ALA A 158 -1.42 14.06 -12.06
N ARG A 159 -1.54 15.31 -11.56
CA ARG A 159 -1.39 16.53 -12.35
C ARG A 159 -0.44 17.50 -11.67
N GLY A 160 0.48 18.07 -12.44
CA GLY A 160 1.48 19.00 -11.96
C GLY A 160 2.78 18.29 -11.60
N ASN A 161 3.55 18.88 -10.68
CA ASN A 161 4.83 18.33 -10.28
C ASN A 161 4.67 17.01 -9.52
N VAL A 162 5.63 16.12 -9.68
CA VAL A 162 5.57 14.74 -9.17
C VAL A 162 5.56 14.71 -7.65
N GLU A 163 6.37 15.56 -7.00
CA GLU A 163 6.42 15.68 -5.55
C GLU A 163 5.09 16.09 -4.92
N ASP A 164 4.31 16.96 -5.58
CA ASP A 164 3.08 17.51 -5.03
C ASP A 164 1.96 16.47 -5.02
N TRP A 165 1.79 15.73 -6.13
CA TRP A 165 0.75 14.71 -6.20
C TRP A 165 1.16 13.43 -5.47
N LEU A 166 2.46 13.09 -5.40
CA LEU A 166 2.93 11.99 -4.54
C LEU A 166 2.75 12.30 -3.05
N GLY A 167 3.01 13.53 -2.61
CA GLY A 167 2.70 13.94 -1.23
C GLY A 167 1.20 13.79 -0.92
N LYS A 168 0.33 14.17 -1.86
CA LYS A 168 -1.13 13.95 -1.72
C LYS A 168 -1.51 12.47 -1.71
N VAL A 169 -0.82 11.62 -2.47
CA VAL A 169 -1.02 10.15 -2.42
C VAL A 169 -0.68 9.63 -1.02
N GLU A 170 0.44 10.08 -0.43
CA GLU A 170 0.86 9.70 0.92
C GLU A 170 -0.15 10.16 1.98
N ASP A 171 -0.58 11.42 1.94
CA ASP A 171 -1.63 11.93 2.84
C ASP A 171 -2.95 11.15 2.70
N SER A 172 -3.32 10.85 1.45
CA SER A 172 -4.53 10.08 1.15
C SER A 172 -4.42 8.62 1.58
N MET A 173 -3.22 8.04 1.54
CA MET A 173 -2.91 6.70 2.04
C MET A 173 -3.13 6.65 3.55
N PHE A 174 -2.49 7.55 4.31
CA PHE A 174 -2.67 7.64 5.77
C PHE A 174 -4.13 7.88 6.15
N GLY A 175 -4.77 8.85 5.50
CA GLY A 175 -6.18 9.17 5.75
C GLY A 175 -7.14 8.02 5.42
N SER A 176 -6.85 7.23 4.38
CA SER A 176 -7.67 6.09 3.99
C SER A 176 -7.49 4.90 4.92
N LEU A 177 -6.26 4.58 5.30
CA LEU A 177 -5.97 3.50 6.24
C LEU A 177 -6.52 3.80 7.64
N ARG A 178 -6.38 5.04 8.13
CA ARG A 178 -6.98 5.48 9.40
C ARG A 178 -8.50 5.33 9.41
N ARG A 179 -9.19 5.82 8.37
CA ARG A 179 -10.66 5.67 8.23
C ARG A 179 -11.08 4.21 8.18
N ARG A 180 -10.37 3.38 7.42
CA ARG A 180 -10.67 1.95 7.28
C ARG A 180 -10.44 1.20 8.59
N MET A 181 -9.39 1.54 9.35
CA MET A 181 -9.14 0.98 10.68
C MET A 181 -10.27 1.33 11.65
N HIS A 182 -10.71 2.59 11.69
CA HIS A 182 -11.86 3.01 12.49
C HIS A 182 -13.15 2.23 12.16
N MET A 183 -13.45 2.08 10.86
CA MET A 183 -14.61 1.31 10.41
C MET A 183 -14.49 -0.18 10.78
N ALA A 184 -13.30 -0.77 10.62
CA ALA A 184 -13.05 -2.17 10.95
C ALA A 184 -13.21 -2.46 12.45
N MET A 185 -12.77 -1.55 13.33
CA MET A 185 -13.01 -1.67 14.78
C MET A 185 -14.50 -1.61 15.13
N LYS A 186 -15.25 -0.68 14.52
CA LYS A 186 -16.71 -0.59 14.72
C LYS A 186 -17.43 -1.86 14.27
N ASP A 187 -16.99 -2.45 13.16
CA ASP A 187 -17.59 -3.69 12.64
C ASP A 187 -17.19 -4.92 13.48
N HIS A 188 -15.96 -4.96 14.01
CA HIS A 188 -15.51 -6.03 14.92
C HIS A 188 -16.37 -6.11 16.18
N ARG A 189 -16.83 -4.96 16.72
CA ARG A 189 -17.74 -4.94 17.88
C ARG A 189 -19.13 -5.51 17.55
N ARG A 190 -19.55 -5.52 16.28
CA ARG A 190 -20.90 -5.92 15.85
C ARG A 190 -20.98 -7.37 15.38
N ARG A 191 -19.89 -7.96 14.90
CA ARG A 191 -19.87 -9.28 14.25
C ARG A 191 -19.05 -10.29 15.04
N SER A 192 -19.35 -11.57 14.87
CA SER A 192 -18.50 -12.63 15.40
C SER A 192 -17.17 -12.69 14.64
N ARG A 193 -16.07 -13.04 15.34
CA ARG A 193 -14.70 -13.05 14.80
C ARG A 193 -14.58 -13.80 13.46
N LYS A 194 -15.16 -15.00 13.36
CA LYS A 194 -15.18 -15.80 12.12
C LYS A 194 -15.85 -15.07 10.95
N LYS A 195 -17.06 -14.52 11.18
CA LYS A 195 -17.80 -13.76 10.16
C LYS A 195 -17.12 -12.45 9.83
N TRP A 196 -16.51 -11.78 10.82
CA TRP A 196 -15.75 -10.57 10.63
C TRP A 196 -14.60 -10.83 9.66
N ILE A 197 -13.71 -11.79 9.93
CA ILE A 197 -12.56 -12.10 9.08
C ILE A 197 -12.98 -12.47 7.65
N LEU A 198 -14.06 -13.24 7.47
CA LEU A 198 -14.55 -13.68 6.15
C LEU A 198 -15.43 -12.66 5.42
N SER A 199 -16.01 -11.69 6.13
CA SER A 199 -16.84 -10.63 5.53
C SER A 199 -16.04 -9.40 5.09
N HIS A 200 -14.82 -9.27 5.58
CA HIS A 200 -13.92 -8.19 5.19
C HIS A 200 -13.47 -8.25 3.71
N PRO A 201 -13.48 -9.42 3.04
CA PRO A 201 -13.43 -9.52 1.58
C PRO A 201 -14.78 -9.45 0.83
N SER A 202 -15.94 -9.54 1.47
CA SER A 202 -17.17 -10.01 0.78
C SER A 202 -18.48 -9.25 1.06
N GLN A 203 -18.45 -8.00 1.54
CA GLN A 203 -19.71 -7.28 1.78
C GLN A 203 -19.76 -5.84 1.27
N VAL A 204 -19.93 -5.72 -0.05
CA VAL A 204 -20.97 -4.84 -0.63
C VAL A 204 -21.73 -5.69 -1.65
N SER A 205 -22.76 -6.41 -1.18
CA SER A 205 -23.79 -6.96 -2.04
C SER A 205 -24.77 -5.85 -2.39
N ILE A 206 -24.47 -5.07 -3.43
CA ILE A 206 -25.50 -4.45 -4.27
C ILE A 206 -25.42 -5.23 -5.60
N PRO A 207 -26.39 -6.12 -5.89
CA PRO A 207 -26.39 -6.88 -7.12
C PRO A 207 -27.02 -6.01 -8.22
N SER A 208 -26.20 -5.15 -8.83
CA SER A 208 -26.41 -4.55 -10.15
C SER A 208 -25.14 -3.77 -10.48
N ILE A 209 -24.47 -4.15 -11.56
CA ILE A 209 -23.18 -3.64 -12.05
C ILE A 209 -21.97 -4.40 -11.48
N GLN A 210 -21.56 -5.35 -12.30
CA GLN A 210 -20.43 -6.26 -12.13
C GLN A 210 -19.12 -5.48 -12.32
N VAL A 211 -18.43 -5.19 -11.23
CA VAL A 211 -16.98 -4.89 -11.23
C VAL A 211 -16.37 -5.68 -10.08
N GLU A 212 -15.46 -6.59 -10.41
CA GLU A 212 -14.66 -7.41 -9.50
C GLU A 212 -14.00 -6.56 -8.40
N ARG A 213 -14.63 -6.44 -7.23
CA ARG A 213 -14.07 -5.74 -6.06
C ARG A 213 -13.98 -6.71 -4.88
N MET A 214 -13.03 -7.65 -4.93
CA MET A 214 -12.92 -8.73 -3.96
C MET A 214 -11.62 -8.78 -3.12
N HIS A 215 -10.78 -7.73 -3.11
CA HIS A 215 -9.48 -7.78 -2.38
C HIS A 215 -9.18 -6.51 -1.57
N GLU A 216 -10.13 -6.06 -0.76
CA GLU A 216 -9.90 -4.93 0.15
C GLU A 216 -9.62 -5.40 1.58
N LYS A 217 -8.47 -4.99 2.14
CA LYS A 217 -8.18 -4.85 3.59
C LYS A 217 -7.79 -6.14 4.35
N SER A 218 -6.64 -6.69 4.01
CA SER A 218 -5.95 -7.75 4.77
C SER A 218 -5.25 -7.21 6.02
N PHE A 219 -4.44 -6.16 5.85
CA PHE A 219 -3.51 -5.72 6.89
C PHE A 219 -4.21 -5.12 8.13
N ILE A 220 -5.32 -4.42 7.90
CA ILE A 220 -6.10 -3.76 8.95
C ILE A 220 -6.66 -4.78 9.96
N VAL A 221 -6.95 -6.00 9.51
CA VAL A 221 -7.47 -7.07 10.35
C VAL A 221 -6.47 -7.42 11.47
N LEU A 222 -5.17 -7.42 11.16
CA LEU A 222 -4.11 -7.75 12.11
C LEU A 222 -4.03 -6.72 13.24
N THR A 223 -3.88 -5.44 12.88
CA THR A 223 -3.76 -4.35 13.85
C THR A 223 -5.03 -4.23 14.70
N VAL A 224 -6.22 -4.36 14.09
CA VAL A 224 -7.49 -4.32 14.84
C VAL A 224 -7.60 -5.51 15.78
N SER A 225 -7.18 -6.71 15.39
CA SER A 225 -7.14 -7.87 16.29
C SER A 225 -6.28 -7.60 17.53
N GLN A 226 -5.10 -6.99 17.34
CA GLN A 226 -4.19 -6.63 18.44
C GLN A 226 -4.77 -5.56 19.37
N ILE A 227 -5.42 -4.52 18.81
CA ILE A 227 -6.10 -3.47 19.61
C ILE A 227 -7.22 -4.10 20.45
N MET A 228 -8.04 -4.95 19.83
CA MET A 228 -9.16 -5.60 20.51
C MET A 228 -8.68 -6.59 21.59
N TRP A 229 -7.57 -7.31 21.33
CA TRP A 229 -6.93 -8.16 22.33
C TRP A 229 -6.42 -7.33 23.52
N CYS A 230 -5.68 -6.23 23.27
CA CYS A 230 -5.22 -5.33 24.33
C CYS A 230 -6.39 -4.81 25.17
N SER A 231 -7.48 -4.37 24.51
CA SER A 231 -8.67 -3.85 25.19
C SER A 231 -9.34 -4.89 26.09
N LYS A 232 -9.42 -6.16 25.67
CA LYS A 232 -9.97 -7.24 26.51
C LYS A 232 -9.09 -7.51 27.72
N VAL A 233 -7.77 -7.55 27.57
CA VAL A 233 -6.84 -7.74 28.69
C VAL A 233 -6.96 -6.61 29.72
N HIS A 234 -7.07 -5.36 29.28
CA HIS A 234 -7.31 -4.23 30.21
C HIS A 234 -8.68 -4.30 30.87
N ALA A 235 -9.72 -4.77 30.16
CA ALA A 235 -11.03 -4.98 30.77
C ALA A 235 -10.96 -6.01 31.91
N ILE A 236 -10.13 -7.05 31.78
CA ILE A 236 -9.86 -8.02 32.86
C ILE A 236 -9.12 -7.35 34.01
N PHE A 237 -8.09 -6.53 33.75
CA PHE A 237 -7.37 -5.82 34.82
C PHE A 237 -8.24 -4.81 35.60
N ASN A 238 -9.29 -4.28 34.97
CA ASN A 238 -10.25 -3.36 35.60
C ASN A 238 -11.27 -4.05 36.52
N LEU A 239 -11.28 -5.38 36.62
CA LEU A 239 -12.17 -6.09 37.54
C LEU A 239 -11.79 -5.81 39.01
N PRO A 240 -12.77 -5.78 39.93
CA PRO A 240 -12.53 -5.34 41.30
C PRO A 240 -11.73 -6.34 42.14
N THR A 241 -11.90 -7.64 41.92
CA THR A 241 -11.28 -8.67 42.77
C THR A 241 -10.16 -9.41 42.05
N ASP A 242 -9.00 -9.57 42.71
CA ASP A 242 -7.85 -10.29 42.14
C ASP A 242 -8.14 -11.76 41.81
N GLN A 243 -9.10 -12.38 42.49
CA GLN A 243 -9.55 -13.73 42.16
C GLN A 243 -10.33 -13.76 40.84
N GLU A 244 -11.29 -12.83 40.66
CA GLU A 244 -12.05 -12.69 39.42
C GLU A 244 -11.14 -12.38 38.23
N LYS A 245 -10.12 -11.52 38.42
CA LYS A 245 -9.10 -11.25 37.40
C LYS A 245 -8.39 -12.51 36.93
N ARG A 246 -8.01 -13.39 37.86
CA ARG A 246 -7.32 -14.65 37.53
C ARG A 246 -8.24 -15.62 36.80
N ASP A 247 -9.46 -15.76 37.30
CA ASP A 247 -10.43 -16.71 36.73
C ASP A 247 -10.82 -16.28 35.30
N GLU A 248 -11.09 -14.99 35.09
CA GLU A 248 -11.38 -14.42 33.76
C GLU A 248 -10.17 -14.47 32.82
N MET A 249 -8.93 -14.32 33.32
CA MET A 249 -7.74 -14.48 32.48
C MET A 249 -7.58 -15.92 31.97
N VAL A 250 -7.89 -16.92 32.80
CA VAL A 250 -7.87 -18.34 32.39
C VAL A 250 -9.01 -18.64 31.41
N GLU A 251 -10.20 -18.08 31.61
CA GLU A 251 -11.29 -18.21 30.64
C GLU A 251 -10.90 -17.56 29.30
N PHE A 252 -10.26 -16.39 29.34
CA PHE A 252 -9.77 -15.72 28.15
C PHE A 252 -8.67 -16.52 27.43
N GLU A 253 -7.80 -17.19 28.17
CA GLU A 253 -6.81 -18.13 27.62
C GLU A 253 -7.49 -19.27 26.85
N ASN A 254 -8.47 -19.94 27.46
CA ASN A 254 -9.23 -21.01 26.81
C ASN A 254 -9.94 -20.53 25.54
N LYS A 255 -10.53 -19.33 25.60
CA LYS A 255 -11.14 -18.69 24.42
C LYS A 255 -10.14 -18.44 23.30
N ASN A 256 -8.90 -18.04 23.62
CA ASN A 256 -7.85 -17.86 22.61
C ASN A 256 -7.44 -19.19 21.97
N PHE A 257 -7.39 -20.29 22.73
CA PHE A 257 -7.18 -21.63 22.18
C PHE A 257 -8.30 -22.03 21.20
N ASP A 258 -9.56 -21.79 21.56
CA ASP A 258 -10.71 -22.09 20.70
C ASP A 258 -10.70 -21.23 19.43
N ASP A 259 -10.44 -19.92 19.55
CA ASP A 259 -10.33 -19.01 18.41
C ASP A 259 -9.17 -19.41 17.47
N LEU A 260 -8.04 -19.85 18.01
CA LEU A 260 -6.90 -20.34 17.23
C LEU A 260 -7.23 -21.64 16.49
N ASN A 261 -7.87 -22.60 17.16
CA ASN A 261 -8.32 -23.85 16.53
C ASN A 261 -9.33 -23.59 15.40
N ASN A 262 -10.21 -22.62 15.62
CA ASN A 262 -11.16 -22.14 14.63
C ASN A 262 -10.47 -21.53 13.40
N LEU A 263 -9.45 -20.69 13.59
CA LEU A 263 -8.66 -20.13 12.50
C LEU A 263 -7.87 -21.21 11.75
N ALA A 264 -7.27 -22.16 12.48
CA ALA A 264 -6.56 -23.29 11.90
C ALA A 264 -7.48 -24.19 11.06
N ALA A 265 -8.74 -24.36 11.48
CA ALA A 265 -9.75 -25.05 10.70
C ALA A 265 -10.14 -24.27 9.43
N MET A 266 -10.28 -22.95 9.52
CA MET A 266 -10.58 -22.08 8.36
C MET A 266 -9.47 -22.15 7.30
N VAL A 267 -8.20 -22.12 7.70
CA VAL A 267 -7.06 -22.22 6.77
C VAL A 267 -7.00 -23.56 6.04
N ARG A 268 -7.51 -24.65 6.63
CA ARG A 268 -7.59 -25.95 5.94
C ARG A 268 -8.66 -26.01 4.85
N GLY A 269 -9.58 -25.04 4.83
CA GLY A 269 -10.60 -24.93 3.79
C GLY A 269 -10.06 -24.43 2.45
N ASP A 270 -10.94 -24.38 1.47
CA ASP A 270 -10.67 -23.75 0.19
C ASP A 270 -10.79 -22.23 0.32
N LEU A 271 -9.69 -21.54 0.04
CA LEU A 271 -9.52 -20.11 0.25
C LEU A 271 -8.56 -19.58 -0.79
N GLU A 272 -8.84 -18.36 -1.23
CA GLU A 272 -7.98 -17.64 -2.15
C GLU A 272 -6.57 -17.44 -1.58
N LYS A 273 -5.57 -17.41 -2.46
CA LYS A 273 -4.16 -17.20 -2.09
C LYS A 273 -3.97 -16.00 -1.17
N LEU A 274 -4.55 -14.84 -1.48
CA LEU A 274 -4.42 -13.64 -0.67
C LEU A 274 -5.02 -13.84 0.73
N GLN A 275 -6.26 -14.32 0.80
CA GLN A 275 -6.97 -14.61 2.06
C GLN A 275 -6.20 -15.59 2.95
N ARG A 276 -5.63 -16.64 2.34
CA ARG A 276 -4.80 -17.62 3.02
C ARG A 276 -3.55 -16.98 3.63
N MET A 277 -2.87 -16.09 2.91
CA MET A 277 -1.70 -15.36 3.43
C MET A 277 -2.06 -14.46 4.63
N VAL A 278 -3.21 -13.80 4.58
CA VAL A 278 -3.72 -12.98 5.71
C VAL A 278 -3.95 -13.85 6.94
N LEU A 279 -4.65 -14.96 6.77
CA LEU A 279 -5.00 -15.86 7.86
C LEU A 279 -3.75 -16.49 8.48
N CYS A 280 -2.77 -16.89 7.68
CA CYS A 280 -1.49 -17.37 8.19
C CYS A 280 -0.80 -16.30 9.05
N SER A 281 -0.78 -15.05 8.58
CA SER A 281 -0.20 -13.93 9.34
C SER A 281 -0.98 -13.62 10.62
N LEU A 282 -2.32 -13.72 10.59
CA LEU A 282 -3.17 -13.55 11.76
C LEU A 282 -2.95 -14.67 12.78
N ILE A 283 -2.82 -15.92 12.32
CA ILE A 283 -2.49 -17.07 13.18
C ILE A 283 -1.16 -16.82 13.89
N THR A 284 -0.13 -16.34 13.18
CA THR A 284 1.16 -16.02 13.79
C THR A 284 1.04 -15.00 14.91
N VAL A 285 0.24 -13.94 14.71
CA VAL A 285 0.00 -12.91 15.74
C VAL A 285 -0.82 -13.46 16.90
N ASP A 286 -1.85 -14.25 16.64
CA ASP A 286 -2.73 -14.82 17.66
C ASP A 286 -2.02 -15.90 18.51
N VAL A 287 -1.11 -16.69 17.91
CA VAL A 287 -0.25 -17.65 18.62
C VAL A 287 0.61 -16.93 19.65
N HIS A 288 1.24 -15.82 19.24
CA HIS A 288 2.05 -14.99 20.13
C HIS A 288 1.20 -14.31 21.22
N ALA A 289 0.04 -13.77 20.86
CA ALA A 289 -0.88 -13.15 21.82
C ALA A 289 -1.39 -14.16 22.87
N ARG A 290 -1.67 -15.40 22.46
CA ARG A 290 -1.98 -16.51 23.39
C ARG A 290 -0.80 -16.80 24.32
N ASP A 291 0.42 -16.91 23.78
CA ASP A 291 1.61 -17.19 24.60
C ASP A 291 1.85 -16.13 25.68
N ILE A 292 1.61 -14.85 25.37
CA ILE A 292 1.63 -13.77 26.36
C ILE A 292 0.57 -14.02 27.44
N VAL A 293 -0.67 -14.33 27.06
CA VAL A 293 -1.75 -14.59 28.04
C VAL A 293 -1.42 -15.79 28.93
N THR A 294 -0.90 -16.88 28.37
CA THR A 294 -0.44 -18.05 29.14
C THR A 294 0.66 -17.67 30.13
N GLU A 295 1.59 -16.80 29.75
CA GLU A 295 2.62 -16.28 30.66
C GLU A 295 2.02 -15.41 31.78
N LEU A 296 1.06 -14.52 31.46
CA LEU A 296 0.35 -13.70 32.45
C LEU A 296 -0.43 -14.53 33.47
N VAL A 297 -1.07 -15.62 33.02
CA VAL A 297 -1.76 -16.59 33.89
C VAL A 297 -0.75 -17.30 34.80
N ARG A 298 0.38 -17.75 34.24
CA ARG A 298 1.42 -18.45 35.00
C ARG A 298 2.01 -17.57 36.11
N GLU A 299 2.33 -16.33 35.79
CA GLU A 299 2.90 -15.35 36.74
C GLU A 299 1.84 -14.68 37.63
N LYS A 300 0.55 -15.00 37.42
CA LYS A 300 -0.60 -14.49 38.19
C LYS A 300 -0.65 -12.96 38.22
N VAL A 301 -0.45 -12.33 37.07
CA VAL A 301 -0.45 -10.87 36.94
C VAL A 301 -1.86 -10.31 37.16
N THR A 302 -2.03 -9.40 38.12
CA THR A 302 -3.32 -8.78 38.47
C THR A 302 -3.38 -7.26 38.27
N SER A 303 -2.27 -6.64 37.85
CA SER A 303 -2.14 -5.20 37.65
C SER A 303 -1.60 -4.88 36.26
N GLU A 304 -2.09 -3.79 35.68
CA GLU A 304 -1.61 -3.24 34.41
C GLU A 304 -0.19 -2.65 34.50
N ASP A 305 0.25 -2.27 35.71
CA ASP A 305 1.60 -1.74 35.95
C ASP A 305 2.68 -2.84 36.04
N ASN A 306 2.28 -4.11 35.91
CA ASN A 306 3.22 -5.21 36.00
C ASN A 306 4.17 -5.21 34.80
N PHE A 307 5.47 -5.39 35.07
CA PHE A 307 6.50 -5.40 34.03
C PHE A 307 6.26 -6.46 32.94
N GLU A 308 5.71 -7.62 33.27
CA GLU A 308 5.42 -8.68 32.30
C GLU A 308 4.37 -8.27 31.26
N TRP A 309 3.44 -7.38 31.64
CA TRP A 309 2.51 -6.73 30.70
C TRP A 309 3.16 -5.54 30.01
N LEU A 310 3.81 -4.67 30.77
CA LEU A 310 4.42 -3.44 30.27
C LEU A 310 5.51 -3.71 29.22
N ARG A 311 6.26 -4.81 29.34
CA ARG A 311 7.31 -5.19 28.38
C ARG A 311 6.78 -5.59 27.01
N GLN A 312 5.48 -5.89 26.86
CA GLN A 312 4.89 -6.31 25.59
C GLN A 312 4.58 -5.11 24.69
N LEU A 313 4.59 -5.29 23.37
CA LEU A 313 4.14 -4.27 22.43
C LEU A 313 2.61 -4.24 22.37
N ARG A 314 2.02 -3.10 22.73
CA ARG A 314 0.56 -2.95 22.87
C ARG A 314 0.04 -1.86 21.93
N TYR A 315 -1.10 -2.11 21.33
CA TYR A 315 -1.77 -1.16 20.44
C TYR A 315 -3.04 -0.65 21.10
N TYR A 316 -3.18 0.66 21.14
CA TYR A 316 -4.33 1.36 21.70
C TYR A 316 -4.97 2.23 20.64
N TRP A 317 -6.28 2.40 20.73
CA TRP A 317 -6.98 3.41 19.96
C TRP A 317 -7.25 4.62 20.83
N ASP A 318 -6.75 5.77 20.41
CA ASP A 318 -7.07 7.06 21.00
C ASP A 318 -8.37 7.60 20.35
N GLU A 319 -9.44 7.66 21.14
CA GLU A 319 -10.74 8.15 20.68
C GLU A 319 -10.76 9.67 20.45
N GLU A 320 -9.91 10.44 21.13
CA GLU A 320 -9.88 11.91 21.01
C GLU A 320 -9.29 12.34 19.67
N HIS A 321 -8.14 11.77 19.32
CA HIS A 321 -7.43 12.09 18.08
C HIS A 321 -7.79 11.14 16.92
N ASN A 322 -8.56 10.09 17.20
CA ASN A 322 -8.94 9.06 16.23
C ASN A 322 -7.70 8.39 15.60
N MET A 323 -6.68 8.14 16.43
CA MET A 323 -5.38 7.61 16.04
C MET A 323 -5.04 6.34 16.82
N CYS A 324 -4.30 5.43 16.18
CA CYS A 324 -3.74 4.25 16.80
C CYS A 324 -2.39 4.62 17.40
N VAL A 325 -2.13 4.14 18.60
CA VAL A 325 -0.92 4.43 19.36
C VAL A 325 -0.31 3.10 19.80
N ALA A 326 0.94 2.88 19.44
CA ALA A 326 1.74 1.77 19.93
C ALA A 326 2.42 2.20 21.24
N ARG A 327 2.30 1.37 22.28
CA ARG A 327 2.96 1.57 23.58
C ARG A 327 3.78 0.34 23.94
N MET A 328 4.99 0.56 24.45
CA MET A 328 5.84 -0.50 24.96
C MET A 328 6.69 0.06 26.09
N SER A 329 6.66 -0.59 27.27
CA SER A 329 7.23 -0.05 28.50
C SER A 329 6.75 1.39 28.75
N SER A 330 7.65 2.38 28.71
CA SER A 330 7.34 3.82 28.82
C SER A 330 7.25 4.55 27.48
N ALA A 331 7.65 3.91 26.38
CA ALA A 331 7.66 4.51 25.05
C ALA A 331 6.27 4.51 24.43
N THR A 332 5.88 5.63 23.82
CA THR A 332 4.59 5.81 23.14
C THR A 332 4.83 6.40 21.76
N TYR A 333 4.33 5.73 20.72
CA TYR A 333 4.46 6.15 19.33
C TYR A 333 3.12 6.14 18.61
N ILE A 334 2.89 7.16 17.80
CA ILE A 334 1.74 7.21 16.91
C ILE A 334 1.97 6.20 15.79
N TYR A 335 0.94 5.40 15.50
CA TYR A 335 1.00 4.44 14.42
C TYR A 335 1.16 5.16 13.08
N GLY A 336 2.14 4.77 12.27
CA GLY A 336 2.49 5.48 11.02
C GLY A 336 1.44 5.37 9.91
N TYR A 337 0.52 4.39 9.99
CA TYR A 337 -0.47 4.11 8.94
C TYR A 337 0.13 3.89 7.55
N GLU A 338 1.36 3.41 7.46
CA GLU A 338 1.97 3.08 6.18
C GLU A 338 1.33 1.83 5.57
N TYR A 339 1.17 1.84 4.25
CA TYR A 339 0.67 0.68 3.53
C TYR A 339 1.79 -0.36 3.40
N LEU A 340 1.64 -1.48 4.11
CA LEU A 340 2.60 -2.60 4.11
C LEU A 340 2.13 -3.81 3.28
N GLY A 341 0.89 -3.75 2.77
CA GLY A 341 0.24 -4.85 2.06
C GLY A 341 0.05 -6.11 2.91
N ALA A 342 -0.47 -7.16 2.28
CA ALA A 342 -0.68 -8.49 2.86
C ALA A 342 0.61 -9.33 2.88
N SER A 343 1.72 -8.76 3.36
CA SER A 343 2.97 -9.50 3.47
C SER A 343 2.95 -10.49 4.64
N GLY A 344 3.58 -11.65 4.45
CA GLY A 344 3.66 -12.69 5.48
C GLY A 344 4.38 -12.19 6.73
N LYS A 345 3.81 -12.44 7.91
CA LYS A 345 4.45 -12.15 9.20
C LYS A 345 5.37 -13.29 9.62
N LEU A 346 6.56 -12.94 10.11
CA LEU A 346 7.49 -13.89 10.72
C LEU A 346 6.99 -14.29 12.11
N VAL A 347 7.34 -15.50 12.51
CA VAL A 347 7.00 -16.02 13.85
C VAL A 347 7.66 -15.16 14.92
N ILE A 348 6.84 -14.60 15.80
CA ILE A 348 7.32 -13.77 16.92
C ILE A 348 7.83 -14.71 18.01
N THR A 349 9.07 -14.51 18.41
CA THR A 349 9.73 -15.29 19.47
C THR A 349 10.10 -14.39 20.65
N PRO A 350 10.35 -14.94 21.85
CA PRO A 350 10.79 -14.15 23.00
C PRO A 350 12.08 -13.34 22.76
N LEU A 351 12.92 -13.77 21.81
CA LEU A 351 14.09 -12.99 21.38
C LEU A 351 13.66 -11.75 20.57
N THR A 352 12.62 -11.87 19.76
CA THR A 352 12.05 -10.76 19.00
C THR A 352 11.47 -9.71 19.92
N ASP A 353 10.79 -10.11 21.00
CA ASP A 353 10.23 -9.18 22.00
C ASP A 353 11.31 -8.36 22.70
N LYS A 354 12.44 -9.01 23.04
CA LYS A 354 13.61 -8.31 23.59
C LYS A 354 14.19 -7.31 22.59
N CYS A 355 14.22 -7.64 21.31
CA CYS A 355 14.64 -6.71 20.27
C CYS A 355 13.67 -5.52 20.18
N TYR A 356 12.36 -5.73 20.19
CA TYR A 356 11.38 -4.64 20.19
C TYR A 356 11.53 -3.73 21.42
N LEU A 357 11.77 -4.30 22.60
CA LEU A 357 11.95 -3.53 23.82
C LEU A 357 13.17 -2.59 23.73
N CYS A 358 14.30 -3.12 23.24
CA CYS A 358 15.49 -2.30 23.00
C CYS A 358 15.26 -1.24 21.92
N LEU A 359 14.60 -1.61 20.82
CA LEU A 359 14.32 -0.70 19.71
C LEU A 359 13.44 0.46 20.15
N MET A 360 12.34 0.20 20.84
CA MET A 360 11.41 1.21 21.34
C MET A 360 12.07 2.10 22.39
N GLY A 361 12.90 1.53 23.27
CA GLY A 361 13.65 2.28 24.27
C GLY A 361 14.67 3.25 23.66
N ALA A 362 15.41 2.83 22.63
CA ALA A 362 16.36 3.73 21.97
C ALA A 362 15.68 4.73 21.03
N LEU A 363 14.56 4.35 20.39
CA LEU A 363 13.74 5.28 19.61
C LEU A 363 13.27 6.43 20.51
N GLN A 364 12.84 6.14 21.76
CA GLN A 364 12.42 7.16 22.74
C GLN A 364 13.53 8.16 23.11
N LEU A 365 14.78 7.76 22.93
CA LEU A 365 15.95 8.59 23.20
C LEU A 365 16.52 9.23 21.93
N ASP A 366 15.85 9.09 20.78
CA ASP A 366 16.33 9.49 19.45
C ASP A 366 17.73 8.93 19.13
N LEU A 367 18.05 7.74 19.67
CA LEU A 367 19.33 7.06 19.45
C LEU A 367 19.20 5.97 18.39
N GLY A 368 20.20 5.88 17.52
CA GLY A 368 20.35 4.76 16.60
C GLY A 368 20.56 3.44 17.36
N ASN A 369 19.92 2.38 16.90
CA ASN A 369 20.07 1.04 17.47
C ASN A 369 21.11 0.22 16.69
N ILE A 370 22.03 -0.44 17.40
CA ILE A 370 22.90 -1.47 16.84
C ILE A 370 22.62 -2.77 17.59
N LEU A 371 21.82 -3.64 17.00
CA LEU A 371 21.64 -5.01 17.49
C LEU A 371 22.89 -5.83 17.10
N ARG A 372 23.90 -5.87 17.97
CA ARG A 372 25.11 -6.66 17.74
C ARG A 372 24.83 -8.15 17.98
N ASN A 373 24.53 -8.91 16.91
CA ASN A 373 24.81 -10.34 16.72
C ASN A 373 24.25 -10.84 15.37
N TYR A 374 24.89 -11.88 14.80
CA TYR A 374 24.71 -12.47 13.46
C TYR A 374 23.33 -13.09 13.11
N THR A 375 22.21 -12.70 13.71
CA THR A 375 20.96 -13.49 13.57
C THR A 375 19.69 -12.69 13.25
N LEU A 376 19.68 -11.36 13.25
CA LEU A 376 18.42 -10.61 13.05
C LEU A 376 18.57 -9.48 12.04
N LEU A 377 18.53 -9.86 10.75
CA LEU A 377 18.52 -8.94 9.61
C LEU A 377 17.10 -8.56 9.14
N PHE A 378 16.05 -8.86 9.92
CA PHE A 378 14.66 -8.70 9.49
C PHE A 378 13.76 -8.16 10.62
N ILE A 379 13.99 -6.92 11.06
CA ILE A 379 13.06 -6.18 11.94
C ILE A 379 12.63 -4.88 11.23
N GLY A 380 12.46 -4.92 9.91
CA GLY A 380 12.01 -3.77 9.11
C GLY A 380 10.53 -3.83 8.70
N ARG A 381 9.86 -4.98 8.86
CA ARG A 381 8.49 -5.21 8.32
C ARG A 381 7.39 -5.34 9.38
N THR A 382 7.71 -4.99 10.62
CA THR A 382 6.77 -5.11 11.74
C THR A 382 6.38 -3.77 12.37
N PHE A 383 6.89 -2.65 11.86
CA PHE A 383 6.34 -1.33 12.10
C PHE A 383 5.41 -0.94 10.96
#